data_AF-J9I011-F1
#
_entry.id   AF-J9I011-F1
#
_cell.length_a   1.000
_cell.length_b   1.000
_cell.length_c   1.000
_cell.angle_alpha   90.00
_cell.angle_beta   90.00
_cell.angle_gamma   90.00
#
_symmetry.space_group_name_H-M   'P 1'
#
loop_
_entity.id
_entity.type
_entity.pdbx_description
1 polymer ?
#
loop_
_entity_poly.entity_id
_entity_poly.type
_entity_poly.pdbx_seq_one_letter_code
_entity_poly.pdbx_strand_id
1 'polypeptide(L)'
;MATFPIARKRFNYQWLPKMFEIRSFLTHRANNCFWLLDLLLLIAGIRSELTSHWPAECLIRYFANCLFICQYIAGILRLIHALDHEEDGSFLIVCEILIVISLSFACMKVFAINCLRGSLHTLRNFIIGTRVNSGDESFDEFQQLKFFRSARFMMLIVFGLIASDTVLFMIPNRYSDVILGLPPQLYMIGKPASSIVNFFLVTLSALGFFPKYLSNVTYIGILLIGMHSKLTSLVHRYQLMLNHPVSSPNQYFEWMSCEVEMASIQQLEYWNHLRILKNIIGKTFFFVHYFAIFSIGTSGYAIHNVGFNTLSAISLASTLIFLLEYYLLCLWIDKLQDVADSLGSTISELCTKMPYSREYHSKYFGLRASLMITWINTQHAFSMDCMGLFKISTSSFTSLIDTAYTMLMFLTNVCKTEQ
;
A
#
# COMPACT_ATOMS: atom_id res chain seq x y z
N MET A 1 15.56 62.05 22.06
CA MET A 1 15.04 61.00 22.97
C MET A 1 13.58 60.74 22.59
N ALA A 2 13.34 59.75 21.74
CA ALA A 2 12.00 59.35 21.30
C ALA A 2 11.86 57.84 21.56
N THR A 3 10.96 57.49 22.47
CA THR A 3 10.69 56.11 22.90
C THR A 3 9.71 55.44 21.95
N PHE A 4 10.16 54.41 21.24
CA PHE A 4 9.32 53.52 20.44
C PHE A 4 8.49 52.58 21.34
N PRO A 5 7.18 52.38 21.09
CA PRO A 5 6.38 51.42 21.84
C PRO A 5 6.60 50.00 21.28
N ILE A 6 7.12 49.12 22.12
CA ILE A 6 7.28 47.70 21.83
C ILE A 6 5.90 47.03 21.91
N ALA A 7 5.31 46.74 20.75
CA ALA A 7 4.09 45.95 20.63
C ALA A 7 4.39 44.48 20.97
N ARG A 8 4.23 44.14 22.26
CA ARG A 8 4.30 42.77 22.79
C ARG A 8 3.06 41.98 22.34
N LYS A 9 3.06 41.44 21.12
CA LYS A 9 2.05 40.49 20.65
C LYS A 9 2.10 39.25 21.56
N ARG A 10 1.08 39.11 22.43
CA ARG A 10 0.82 37.88 23.20
C ARG A 10 0.68 36.71 22.21
N PHE A 11 1.68 35.84 22.17
CA PHE A 11 1.52 34.50 21.61
C PHE A 11 0.53 33.76 22.51
N ASN A 12 -0.73 33.67 22.06
CA ASN A 12 -1.78 32.94 22.76
C ASN A 12 -1.40 31.44 22.77
N TYR A 13 -1.28 30.88 23.98
CA TYR A 13 -1.13 29.44 24.25
C TYR A 13 -2.42 28.64 23.95
N GLN A 14 -2.99 28.80 22.75
CA GLN A 14 -4.17 28.05 22.28
C GLN A 14 -3.84 26.64 21.77
N TRP A 15 -2.56 26.23 21.75
CA TRP A 15 -2.13 24.94 21.19
C TRP A 15 -2.25 23.76 22.17
N LEU A 16 -2.13 24.01 23.48
CA LEU A 16 -2.23 22.97 24.52
C LEU A 16 -3.61 22.27 24.62
N PRO A 17 -4.76 22.97 24.55
CA PRO A 17 -6.06 22.29 24.54
C PRO A 17 -6.29 21.43 23.28
N LYS A 18 -5.74 21.82 22.12
CA LYS A 18 -5.83 21.02 20.87
C LYS A 18 -5.04 19.71 20.95
N MET A 19 -3.93 19.66 21.68
CA MET A 19 -3.17 18.43 21.90
C MET A 19 -3.93 17.42 22.77
N PHE A 20 -4.71 17.90 23.75
CA PHE A 20 -5.60 17.04 24.54
C PHE A 20 -6.78 16.49 23.74
N GLU A 21 -7.29 17.28 22.78
CA GLU A 21 -8.31 16.83 21.83
C GLU A 21 -7.77 15.74 20.89
N ILE A 22 -6.52 15.84 20.42
CA ILE A 22 -5.87 14.78 19.65
C ILE A 22 -5.74 13.48 20.48
N ARG A 23 -5.42 13.59 21.78
CA ARG A 23 -5.28 12.44 22.67
C ARG A 23 -6.63 11.77 23.00
N SER A 24 -7.68 12.55 23.27
CA SER A 24 -9.04 12.00 23.48
C SER A 24 -9.61 11.42 22.18
N PHE A 25 -9.27 12.01 21.03
CA PHE A 25 -9.64 11.52 19.71
C PHE A 25 -8.94 10.20 19.34
N LEU A 26 -7.66 10.05 19.71
CA LEU A 26 -6.89 8.80 19.60
C LEU A 26 -7.52 7.65 20.41
N THR A 27 -8.19 7.96 21.52
CA THR A 27 -8.81 6.95 22.39
C THR A 27 -10.28 6.63 22.05
N HIS A 28 -11.07 7.59 21.56
CA HIS A 28 -12.52 7.43 21.46
C HIS A 28 -13.02 6.79 20.13
N ARG A 29 -12.20 6.77 19.06
CA ARG A 29 -12.53 6.16 17.75
C ARG A 29 -11.79 4.83 17.49
N ALA A 30 -11.47 4.09 18.54
CA ALA A 30 -10.70 2.85 18.47
C ALA A 30 -11.31 1.74 17.58
N ASN A 31 -12.60 1.83 17.20
CA ASN A 31 -13.27 0.84 16.36
C ASN A 31 -13.05 1.00 14.85
N ASN A 32 -12.48 2.11 14.35
CA ASN A 32 -12.27 2.30 12.90
C ASN A 32 -10.78 2.29 12.54
N CYS A 33 -10.28 1.14 12.06
CA CYS A 33 -8.88 0.98 11.64
C CYS A 33 -8.44 1.97 10.54
N PHE A 34 -9.40 2.44 9.73
CA PHE A 34 -9.13 3.38 8.65
C PHE A 34 -8.80 4.80 9.11
N TRP A 35 -9.01 5.15 10.39
CA TRP A 35 -8.64 6.47 10.86
C TRP A 35 -7.13 6.73 10.78
N LEU A 36 -6.30 5.74 11.15
CA LEU A 36 -4.85 5.84 11.01
C LEU A 36 -4.43 5.98 9.55
N LEU A 37 -5.13 5.31 8.65
CA LEU A 37 -4.92 5.45 7.21
C LEU A 37 -5.29 6.85 6.72
N ASP A 38 -6.41 7.42 7.18
CA ASP A 38 -6.80 8.79 6.85
C ASP A 38 -5.79 9.82 7.37
N LEU A 39 -5.21 9.58 8.55
CA LEU A 39 -4.10 10.38 9.08
C LEU A 39 -2.85 10.28 8.19
N LEU A 40 -2.49 9.07 7.75
CA LEU A 40 -1.36 8.87 6.83
C LEU A 40 -1.60 9.59 5.49
N LEU A 41 -2.82 9.50 4.94
CA LEU A 41 -3.21 10.22 3.72
C LEU A 41 -3.12 11.74 3.90
N LEU A 42 -3.55 12.26 5.05
CA LEU A 42 -3.44 13.68 5.37
C LEU A 42 -1.98 14.15 5.41
N ILE A 43 -1.11 13.39 6.07
CA ILE A 43 0.33 13.68 6.14
C ILE A 43 0.96 13.55 4.73
N ALA A 44 0.47 12.63 3.90
CA ALA A 44 0.84 12.54 2.49
C ALA A 44 0.28 13.70 1.62
N GLY A 45 -0.48 14.63 2.20
CA GLY A 45 -1.07 15.77 1.50
C GLY A 45 -2.30 15.42 0.64
N ILE A 46 -2.91 14.26 0.87
CA ILE A 46 -4.12 13.77 0.19
C ILE A 46 -5.34 14.06 1.07
N ARG A 47 -6.42 14.57 0.45
CA ARG A 47 -7.66 14.86 1.16
C ARG A 47 -8.49 13.58 1.34
N SER A 48 -8.80 13.24 2.60
CA SER A 48 -9.81 12.22 2.94
C SER A 48 -11.11 12.88 3.38
N GLU A 49 -12.22 12.15 3.33
CA GLU A 49 -13.53 12.64 3.78
C GLU A 49 -13.56 12.83 5.29
N LEU A 50 -12.95 11.92 6.05
CA LEU A 50 -12.93 11.98 7.52
C LEU A 50 -12.02 13.09 8.06
N THR A 51 -10.96 13.44 7.33
CA THR A 51 -10.06 14.54 7.70
C THR A 51 -10.61 15.90 7.30
N SER A 52 -11.64 15.95 6.45
CA SER A 52 -12.19 17.20 5.91
C SER A 52 -12.80 18.12 6.97
N HIS A 53 -13.15 17.57 8.13
CA HIS A 53 -13.71 18.31 9.26
C HIS A 53 -12.62 18.86 10.21
N TRP A 54 -11.34 18.57 9.97
CA TRP A 54 -10.29 18.98 10.88
C TRP A 54 -9.92 20.46 10.65
N PRO A 55 -9.93 21.31 11.70
CA PRO A 55 -9.62 22.74 11.53
C PRO A 55 -8.18 22.97 11.08
N ALA A 56 -7.28 22.02 11.36
CA ALA A 56 -5.88 22.06 10.94
C ALA A 56 -5.60 21.32 9.61
N GLU A 57 -6.61 20.71 8.98
CA GLU A 57 -6.42 19.89 7.76
C GLU A 57 -5.71 20.69 6.66
N CYS A 58 -6.25 21.88 6.34
CA CYS A 58 -5.70 22.74 5.31
C CYS A 58 -4.24 23.06 5.59
N LEU A 59 -3.90 23.43 6.82
CA LEU A 59 -2.53 23.81 7.19
C LEU A 59 -1.57 22.63 7.02
N ILE A 60 -1.90 21.46 7.55
CA ILE A 60 -1.04 20.26 7.45
C ILE A 60 -0.85 19.87 5.98
N ARG A 61 -1.93 19.86 5.21
CA ARG A 61 -1.91 19.50 3.79
C ARG A 61 -1.08 20.46 2.94
N TYR A 62 -1.28 21.77 3.12
CA TYR A 62 -0.50 22.78 2.39
C TYR A 62 0.96 22.69 2.80
N PHE A 63 1.26 22.54 4.08
CA PHE A 63 2.63 22.38 4.56
C PHE A 63 3.32 21.15 3.94
N ALA A 64 2.69 19.97 4.01
CA ALA A 64 3.26 18.74 3.45
C ALA A 64 3.46 18.80 1.92
N ASN A 65 2.50 19.37 1.19
CA ASN A 65 2.61 19.54 -0.26
C ASN A 65 3.67 20.58 -0.65
N CYS A 66 3.72 21.72 0.04
CA CYS A 66 4.75 22.74 -0.20
C CYS A 66 6.14 22.17 0.08
N LEU A 67 6.31 21.46 1.20
CA LEU A 67 7.56 20.80 1.57
C LEU A 67 8.01 19.82 0.48
N PHE A 68 7.09 18.98 -0.02
CA PHE A 68 7.38 18.03 -1.09
C PHE A 68 7.73 18.73 -2.42
N ILE A 69 7.00 19.79 -2.79
CA ILE A 69 7.32 20.58 -4.00
C ILE A 69 8.70 21.21 -3.88
N CYS A 70 9.05 21.77 -2.73
CA CYS A 70 10.38 22.31 -2.48
C CYS A 70 11.46 21.23 -2.61
N GLN A 71 11.22 20.03 -2.07
CA GLN A 71 12.14 18.89 -2.22
C GLN A 71 12.30 18.46 -3.69
N TYR A 72 11.20 18.44 -4.44
CA TYR A 72 11.21 18.11 -5.87
C TYR A 72 12.00 19.12 -6.69
N ILE A 73 11.76 20.42 -6.48
CA ILE A 73 12.50 21.50 -7.14
C ILE A 73 13.98 21.43 -6.77
N ALA A 74 14.31 21.22 -5.50
CA ALA A 74 15.70 21.07 -5.06
C ALA A 74 16.40 19.88 -5.74
N GLY A 75 15.73 18.73 -5.85
CA GLY A 75 16.24 17.56 -6.56
C GLY A 75 16.48 17.82 -8.05
N ILE A 76 15.56 18.50 -8.74
CA ILE A 76 15.76 18.89 -10.15
C ILE A 76 16.93 19.84 -10.32
N LEU A 77 17.05 20.87 -9.46
CA LEU A 77 18.14 21.83 -9.53
C LEU A 77 19.50 21.15 -9.31
N ARG A 78 19.58 20.16 -8.43
CA ARG A 78 20.79 19.33 -8.25
C ARG A 78 21.10 18.49 -9.46
N LEU A 79 20.10 17.82 -10.03
CA LEU A 79 20.29 17.03 -11.24
C LEU A 79 20.81 17.90 -12.40
N ILE A 80 20.25 19.09 -12.60
CA ILE A 80 20.74 20.03 -13.62
C ILE A 80 22.19 20.44 -13.32
N HIS A 81 22.50 20.77 -12.06
CA HIS A 81 23.86 21.16 -11.68
C HIS A 81 24.88 20.03 -11.93
N ALA A 82 24.55 18.80 -11.54
CA ALA A 82 25.38 17.62 -11.73
C ALA A 82 25.56 17.25 -13.21
N LEU A 83 24.58 17.55 -14.07
CA LEU A 83 24.71 17.39 -15.52
C LEU A 83 25.58 18.47 -16.16
N ASP A 84 25.51 19.71 -15.66
CA ASP A 84 26.31 20.83 -16.18
C ASP A 84 27.78 20.74 -15.76
N HIS A 85 28.08 20.10 -14.63
CA HIS A 85 29.44 19.93 -14.11
C HIS A 85 29.86 18.47 -14.23
N GLU A 86 30.30 18.06 -15.44
CA GLU A 86 30.77 16.69 -15.74
C GLU A 86 31.92 16.20 -14.84
N GLU A 87 32.55 17.08 -14.05
CA GLU A 87 33.63 16.76 -13.11
C GLU A 87 33.18 15.95 -11.88
N ASP A 88 31.89 15.93 -11.53
CA ASP A 88 31.39 15.30 -10.29
C ASP A 88 31.26 13.76 -10.34
N GLY A 89 31.64 13.14 -11.47
CA GLY A 89 31.67 11.69 -11.66
C GLY A 89 30.30 11.08 -11.98
N SER A 90 30.27 10.15 -12.94
CA SER A 90 29.04 9.54 -13.47
C SER A 90 28.12 8.92 -12.41
N PHE A 91 28.68 8.53 -11.26
CA PHE A 91 27.93 7.96 -10.15
C PHE A 91 27.01 8.98 -9.45
N LEU A 92 27.48 10.21 -9.21
CA LEU A 92 26.68 11.23 -8.54
C LEU A 92 25.45 11.59 -9.39
N ILE A 93 25.65 11.71 -10.70
CA ILE A 93 24.57 11.94 -11.68
C ILE A 93 23.51 10.83 -11.56
N VAL A 94 23.92 9.56 -11.50
CA VAL A 94 22.99 8.43 -11.36
C VAL A 94 22.22 8.47 -10.05
N CYS A 95 22.84 8.88 -8.94
CA CYS A 95 22.16 9.06 -7.67
C CYS A 95 21.13 10.20 -7.70
N GLU A 96 21.45 11.34 -8.30
CA GLU A 96 20.50 12.44 -8.45
C GLU A 96 19.33 12.05 -9.37
N ILE A 97 19.60 11.31 -10.46
CA ILE A 97 18.55 10.71 -11.30
C ILE A 97 17.64 9.80 -10.48
N LEU A 98 18.20 8.92 -9.65
CA LEU A 98 17.43 8.02 -8.78
C LEU A 98 16.54 8.80 -7.81
N ILE A 99 17.03 9.89 -7.21
CA ILE A 99 16.25 10.73 -6.30
C ILE A 99 15.08 11.36 -7.05
N VAL A 100 15.32 12.01 -8.20
CA VAL A 100 14.26 12.66 -8.98
C VAL A 100 13.22 11.65 -9.46
N ILE A 101 13.64 10.47 -9.93
CA ILE A 101 12.72 9.41 -10.35
C ILE A 101 11.94 8.86 -9.14
N SER A 102 12.57 8.70 -7.98
CA SER A 102 11.88 8.27 -6.75
C SER A 102 10.82 9.26 -6.30
N LEU A 103 11.12 10.57 -6.34
CA LEU A 103 10.15 11.61 -6.04
C LEU A 103 9.02 11.64 -7.08
N SER A 104 9.35 11.49 -8.37
CA SER A 104 8.37 11.37 -9.45
C SER A 104 7.44 10.17 -9.23
N PHE A 105 8.00 9.04 -8.80
CA PHE A 105 7.25 7.83 -8.48
C PHE A 105 6.31 8.02 -7.28
N ALA A 106 6.76 8.70 -6.23
CA ALA A 106 5.89 9.08 -5.10
C ALA A 106 4.74 10.00 -5.57
N CYS A 107 5.01 10.93 -6.49
CA CYS A 107 3.96 11.76 -7.11
C CYS A 107 2.96 10.92 -7.90
N MET A 108 3.44 9.97 -8.71
CA MET A 108 2.59 9.04 -9.47
C MET A 108 1.72 8.17 -8.56
N LYS A 109 2.24 7.70 -7.41
CA LYS A 109 1.45 6.97 -6.40
C LYS A 109 0.33 7.83 -5.79
N VAL A 110 0.63 9.08 -5.44
CA VAL A 110 -0.36 10.05 -4.94
C VAL A 110 -1.42 10.33 -6.01
N PHE A 111 -1.00 10.52 -7.26
CA PHE A 111 -1.88 10.70 -8.40
C PHE A 111 -2.78 9.48 -8.61
N ALA A 112 -2.24 8.26 -8.53
CA ALA A 112 -3.00 7.02 -8.63
C ALA A 112 -4.10 6.91 -7.55
N ILE A 113 -3.80 7.28 -6.30
CA ILE A 113 -4.82 7.34 -5.23
C ILE A 113 -5.92 8.34 -5.60
N ASN A 114 -5.57 9.52 -6.08
CA ASN A 114 -6.55 10.55 -6.44
C ASN A 114 -7.42 10.12 -7.63
N CYS A 115 -6.83 9.53 -8.67
CA CYS A 115 -7.57 9.02 -9.83
C CYS A 115 -8.49 7.85 -9.49
N LEU A 116 -8.07 6.99 -8.56
CA LEU A 116 -8.82 5.80 -8.15
C LEU A 116 -9.67 6.06 -6.89
N ARG A 117 -9.80 7.31 -6.45
CA ARG A 117 -10.44 7.67 -5.18
C ARG A 117 -11.86 7.12 -5.05
N GLY A 118 -12.66 7.23 -6.11
CA GLY A 118 -14.03 6.72 -6.11
C GLY A 118 -14.06 5.19 -5.92
N SER A 119 -13.24 4.46 -6.68
CA SER A 119 -13.11 3.01 -6.57
C SER A 119 -12.61 2.55 -5.20
N LEU A 120 -11.62 3.26 -4.64
CA LEU A 120 -11.08 2.99 -3.30
C LEU A 120 -12.14 3.21 -2.22
N HIS A 121 -12.94 4.28 -2.33
CA HIS A 121 -14.01 4.57 -1.39
C HIS A 121 -15.13 3.53 -1.44
N THR A 122 -15.58 3.13 -2.64
CA THR A 122 -16.55 2.04 -2.80
C THR A 122 -16.07 0.76 -2.12
N LEU A 123 -14.82 0.38 -2.34
CA LEU A 123 -14.25 -0.83 -1.76
C LEU A 123 -14.11 -0.74 -0.23
N ARG A 124 -13.69 0.42 0.28
CA ARG A 124 -13.63 0.69 1.72
C ARG A 124 -15.00 0.54 2.37
N ASN A 125 -16.04 1.12 1.79
CA ASN A 125 -17.41 1.02 2.32
C ASN A 125 -17.93 -0.41 2.31
N PHE A 126 -17.61 -1.18 1.27
CA PHE A 126 -17.94 -2.61 1.19
C PHE A 126 -17.26 -3.41 2.31
N ILE A 127 -15.97 -3.18 2.57
CA ILE A 127 -15.22 -3.88 3.62
C ILE A 127 -15.79 -3.58 5.01
N ILE A 128 -16.19 -2.33 5.26
CA ILE A 128 -16.78 -1.91 6.54
C ILE A 128 -18.22 -2.43 6.67
N GLY A 129 -18.94 -2.54 5.56
CA GLY A 129 -20.34 -2.98 5.54
C GLY A 129 -20.54 -4.43 5.99
N THR A 130 -21.73 -4.74 6.47
CA THR A 130 -22.16 -6.08 6.93
C THR A 130 -22.82 -6.92 5.84
N ARG A 131 -22.71 -6.49 4.57
CA ARG A 131 -23.43 -7.10 3.44
C ARG A 131 -23.04 -8.54 3.15
N VAL A 132 -21.75 -8.85 3.32
CA VAL A 132 -21.23 -10.22 3.27
C VAL A 132 -21.00 -10.69 4.71
N ASN A 133 -21.69 -11.77 5.07
CA ASN A 133 -21.70 -12.38 6.39
C ASN A 133 -21.62 -13.91 6.27
N SER A 134 -21.08 -14.56 7.30
CA SER A 134 -20.97 -16.01 7.34
C SER A 134 -22.26 -16.71 7.78
N GLY A 135 -23.20 -15.97 8.37
CA GLY A 135 -24.38 -16.53 9.05
C GLY A 135 -24.13 -16.87 10.53
N ASP A 136 -22.88 -16.75 10.99
CA ASP A 136 -22.49 -16.81 12.41
C ASP A 136 -21.95 -15.44 12.85
N GLU A 137 -22.73 -14.73 13.65
CA GLU A 137 -22.40 -13.40 14.15
C GLU A 137 -21.10 -13.40 14.97
N SER A 138 -20.87 -14.45 15.76
CA SER A 138 -19.67 -14.56 16.59
C SER A 138 -18.40 -14.73 15.76
N PHE A 139 -18.50 -15.50 14.67
CA PHE A 139 -17.40 -15.67 13.72
C PHE A 139 -17.13 -14.37 12.95
N ASP A 140 -18.17 -13.68 12.49
CA ASP A 140 -18.03 -12.43 11.74
C ASP A 140 -17.42 -11.30 12.58
N GLU A 141 -17.85 -11.16 13.84
CA GLU A 141 -17.23 -10.23 14.79
C GLU A 141 -15.74 -10.56 15.01
N PHE A 142 -15.42 -11.84 15.20
CA PHE A 142 -14.04 -12.28 15.37
C PHE A 142 -13.17 -11.97 14.14
N GLN A 143 -13.67 -12.22 12.92
CA GLN A 143 -12.96 -11.89 11.69
C GLN A 143 -12.76 -10.39 11.52
N GLN A 144 -13.79 -9.59 11.84
CA GLN A 144 -13.70 -8.14 11.79
C GLN A 144 -12.65 -7.59 12.78
N LEU A 145 -12.61 -8.12 14.00
CA LEU A 145 -11.59 -7.77 15.00
C LEU A 145 -10.18 -8.18 14.53
N LYS A 146 -10.03 -9.35 13.92
CA LYS A 146 -8.76 -9.82 13.34
C LYS A 146 -8.30 -8.90 12.22
N PHE A 147 -9.19 -8.48 11.34
CA PHE A 147 -8.93 -7.48 10.32
C PHE A 147 -8.46 -6.15 10.93
N PHE A 148 -9.21 -5.60 11.90
CA PHE A 148 -8.85 -4.34 12.54
C PHE A 148 -7.49 -4.40 13.24
N ARG A 149 -7.18 -5.51 13.92
CA ARG A 149 -5.88 -5.73 14.55
C ARG A 149 -4.75 -5.77 13.53
N SER A 150 -4.94 -6.49 12.42
CA SER A 150 -3.96 -6.59 11.34
C SER A 150 -3.72 -5.25 10.66
N ALA A 151 -4.79 -4.54 10.29
CA ALA A 151 -4.70 -3.22 9.67
C ALA A 151 -4.02 -2.20 10.59
N ARG A 152 -4.36 -2.20 11.89
CA ARG A 152 -3.71 -1.33 12.88
C ARG A 152 -2.23 -1.66 13.03
N PHE A 153 -1.87 -2.94 13.10
CA PHE A 153 -0.47 -3.36 13.20
C PHE A 153 0.34 -2.90 11.98
N MET A 154 -0.21 -3.08 10.77
CA MET A 154 0.40 -2.56 9.54
C MET A 154 0.60 -1.03 9.59
N MET A 155 -0.42 -0.27 9.99
CA MET A 155 -0.30 1.18 10.14
C MET A 155 0.76 1.58 11.16
N LEU A 156 0.85 0.88 12.29
CA LEU A 156 1.86 1.15 13.32
C LEU A 156 3.28 0.90 12.80
N ILE A 157 3.48 -0.15 12.01
CA ILE A 157 4.77 -0.40 11.34
C ILE A 157 5.11 0.75 10.40
N VAL A 158 4.16 1.20 9.58
CA VAL A 158 4.38 2.30 8.62
C VAL A 158 4.72 3.61 9.34
N PHE A 159 3.98 3.95 10.40
CA PHE A 159 4.30 5.13 11.21
C PHE A 159 5.63 5.00 11.94
N GLY A 160 5.96 3.81 12.44
CA GLY A 160 7.24 3.50 13.06
C GLY A 160 8.40 3.67 12.08
N LEU A 161 8.24 3.23 10.84
CA LEU A 161 9.22 3.40 9.77
C LEU A 161 9.43 4.89 9.45
N ILE A 162 8.35 5.64 9.22
CA ILE A 162 8.42 7.09 8.96
C ILE A 162 9.10 7.83 10.13
N ALA A 163 8.77 7.48 11.37
CA ALA A 163 9.37 8.08 12.56
C ALA A 163 10.86 7.73 12.68
N SER A 164 11.21 6.46 12.46
CA SER A 164 12.59 5.97 12.45
C SER A 164 13.42 6.72 11.41
N ASP A 165 12.92 6.80 10.17
CA ASP A 165 13.60 7.53 9.10
C ASP A 165 13.76 9.01 9.45
N THR A 166 12.71 9.64 10.00
CA THR A 166 12.80 11.05 10.43
C THR A 166 13.89 11.25 11.49
N VAL A 167 14.04 10.33 12.44
CA VAL A 167 15.11 10.38 13.46
C VAL A 167 16.48 10.14 12.81
N LEU A 168 16.59 9.21 11.85
CA LEU A 168 17.84 8.97 11.13
C LEU A 168 18.28 10.19 10.32
N PHE A 169 17.35 10.88 9.64
CA PHE A 169 17.64 12.13 8.90
C PHE A 169 17.91 13.34 9.80
N MET A 170 17.55 13.29 11.09
CA MET A 170 17.92 14.32 12.07
C MET A 170 19.39 14.25 12.50
N ILE A 171 20.04 13.10 12.33
CA ILE A 171 21.45 12.93 12.67
C ILE A 171 22.29 13.48 11.50
N PRO A 172 22.99 14.61 11.65
CA PRO A 172 23.77 15.19 10.57
C PRO A 172 24.88 14.22 10.17
N ASN A 173 24.88 13.81 8.90
CA ASN A 173 25.87 12.92 8.34
C ASN A 173 26.60 13.64 7.21
N ARG A 174 27.93 13.50 7.12
CA ARG A 174 28.71 14.09 6.02
C ARG A 174 28.18 13.68 4.63
N TYR A 175 27.62 12.48 4.53
CA TYR A 175 27.01 12.00 3.29
C TYR A 175 25.62 12.61 3.01
N SER A 176 24.82 12.91 4.03
CA SER A 176 23.56 13.62 3.82
C SER A 176 23.81 15.03 3.30
N ASP A 177 24.91 15.66 3.68
CA ASP A 177 25.27 16.97 3.13
C ASP A 177 25.75 16.89 1.66
N VAL A 178 26.31 15.77 1.23
CA VAL A 178 26.70 15.56 -0.18
C VAL A 178 25.48 15.26 -1.06
N ILE A 179 24.58 14.38 -0.60
CA ILE A 179 23.42 13.90 -1.38
C ILE A 179 22.22 14.84 -1.23
N LEU A 180 22.00 15.35 -0.02
CA LEU A 180 20.84 16.16 0.35
C LEU A 180 21.18 17.61 0.66
N GLY A 181 22.44 18.04 0.49
CA GLY A 181 22.87 19.41 0.77
C GLY A 181 22.34 20.46 -0.20
N LEU A 182 22.26 21.70 0.24
CA LEU A 182 21.65 22.79 -0.53
C LEU A 182 22.29 22.94 -1.94
N PRO A 183 21.50 22.97 -3.04
CA PRO A 183 22.06 23.25 -4.35
C PRO A 183 22.70 24.65 -4.39
N PRO A 184 23.81 24.84 -5.12
CA PRO A 184 24.60 26.07 -5.06
C PRO A 184 23.82 27.31 -5.47
N GLN A 185 22.82 27.17 -6.35
CA GLN A 185 21.94 28.28 -6.74
C GLN A 185 21.14 28.85 -5.54
N LEU A 186 20.80 28.02 -4.56
CA LEU A 186 20.07 28.46 -3.35
C LEU A 186 20.99 29.06 -2.28
N TYR A 187 22.31 28.87 -2.39
CA TYR A 187 23.27 29.46 -1.46
C TYR A 187 23.35 30.99 -1.58
N MET A 188 22.94 31.53 -2.73
CA MET A 188 22.95 32.99 -3.01
C MET A 188 21.97 33.80 -2.15
N ILE A 189 21.04 33.15 -1.44
CA ILE A 189 19.99 33.80 -0.63
C ILE A 189 20.54 34.27 0.75
N GLY A 190 21.80 33.94 1.07
CA GLY A 190 22.49 34.36 2.29
C GLY A 190 22.57 33.27 3.36
N LYS A 191 23.56 33.38 4.26
CA LYS A 191 23.91 32.35 5.26
C LYS A 191 22.77 31.92 6.22
N PRO A 192 22.00 32.83 6.85
CA PRO A 192 20.95 32.38 7.77
C PRO A 192 19.76 31.75 7.03
N ALA A 193 19.39 32.29 5.87
CA ALA A 193 18.29 31.76 5.06
C ALA A 193 18.63 30.37 4.48
N SER A 194 19.83 30.20 3.92
CA SER A 194 20.31 28.91 3.41
C SER A 194 20.34 27.83 4.50
N SER A 195 20.77 28.15 5.73
CA SER A 195 20.73 27.20 6.85
C SER A 195 19.31 26.76 7.21
N ILE A 196 18.34 27.68 7.18
CA ILE A 196 16.93 27.37 7.45
C ILE A 196 16.38 26.47 6.33
N VAL A 197 16.62 26.83 5.06
CA VAL A 197 16.16 26.03 3.92
C VAL A 197 16.80 24.63 3.93
N ASN A 198 18.09 24.53 4.26
CA ASN A 198 18.77 23.24 4.38
C ASN A 198 18.15 22.37 5.48
N PHE A 199 17.82 22.97 6.63
CA PHE A 199 17.13 22.27 7.70
C PHE A 199 15.78 21.71 7.24
N PHE A 200 14.97 22.51 6.53
CA PHE A 200 13.69 22.06 5.98
C PHE A 200 13.84 21.00 4.88
N LEU A 201 14.85 21.10 4.02
CA LEU A 201 15.05 20.14 2.94
C LEU A 201 15.60 18.81 3.45
N VAL A 202 16.59 18.82 4.34
CA VAL A 202 17.28 17.60 4.82
C VAL A 202 16.50 16.95 5.95
N THR A 203 16.18 17.69 7.01
CA THR A 203 15.58 17.12 8.24
C THR A 203 14.13 16.70 8.04
N LEU A 204 13.38 17.48 7.27
CA LEU A 204 11.97 17.21 6.97
C LEU A 204 11.79 16.46 5.63
N SER A 205 12.89 16.02 4.98
CA SER A 205 12.87 15.14 3.80
C SER A 205 11.96 13.94 4.01
N ALA A 206 12.17 13.24 5.13
CA ALA A 206 11.44 12.03 5.47
C ALA A 206 9.94 12.27 5.60
N LEU A 207 9.54 13.39 6.20
CA LEU A 207 8.14 13.75 6.40
C LEU A 207 7.44 14.14 5.08
N GLY A 208 8.17 14.68 4.12
CA GLY A 208 7.64 15.01 2.79
C GLY A 208 7.50 13.77 1.90
N PHE A 209 8.55 12.93 1.85
CA PHE A 209 8.66 11.82 0.91
C PHE A 209 7.94 10.54 1.37
N PHE A 210 8.29 9.99 2.53
CA PHE A 210 7.84 8.65 2.93
C PHE A 210 6.32 8.53 3.09
N PRO A 211 5.60 9.49 3.69
CA PRO A 211 4.14 9.42 3.76
C PRO A 211 3.50 9.31 2.39
N LYS A 212 3.98 10.08 1.40
CA LYS A 212 3.48 9.99 0.01
C LYS A 212 3.79 8.64 -0.61
N TYR A 213 5.02 8.17 -0.46
CA TYR A 213 5.48 6.89 -0.99
C TYR A 213 4.70 5.69 -0.42
N LEU A 214 4.56 5.63 0.91
CA LEU A 214 3.97 4.50 1.63
C LEU A 214 2.43 4.54 1.63
N SER A 215 1.81 5.70 1.44
CA SER A 215 0.34 5.85 1.50
C SER A 215 -0.41 4.91 0.57
N ASN A 216 0.05 4.77 -0.68
CA ASN A 216 -0.62 3.96 -1.70
C ASN A 216 -0.57 2.46 -1.39
N VAL A 217 0.62 1.95 -1.05
CA VAL A 217 0.84 0.56 -0.63
C VAL A 217 0.03 0.22 0.59
N THR A 218 0.04 1.12 1.57
CA THR A 218 -0.66 0.92 2.83
C THR A 218 -2.16 0.87 2.61
N TYR A 219 -2.68 1.77 1.77
CA TYR A 219 -4.11 1.76 1.42
C TYR A 219 -4.49 0.44 0.73
N ILE A 220 -3.77 0.06 -0.33
CA ILE A 220 -4.07 -1.17 -1.09
C ILE A 220 -3.90 -2.42 -0.23
N GLY A 221 -2.87 -2.48 0.61
CA GLY A 221 -2.65 -3.57 1.56
C GLY A 221 -3.81 -3.72 2.54
N ILE A 222 -4.30 -2.62 3.13
CA ILE A 222 -5.48 -2.67 4.02
C ILE A 222 -6.73 -3.14 3.26
N LEU A 223 -6.92 -2.69 2.02
CA LEU A 223 -8.06 -3.14 1.20
C LEU A 223 -7.97 -4.63 0.87
N LEU A 224 -6.78 -5.14 0.55
CA LEU A 224 -6.52 -6.56 0.32
C LEU A 224 -6.81 -7.40 1.57
N ILE A 225 -6.32 -6.98 2.74
CA ILE A 225 -6.58 -7.66 4.02
C ILE A 225 -8.09 -7.65 4.34
N GLY A 226 -8.77 -6.54 4.07
CA GLY A 226 -10.22 -6.43 4.27
C GLY A 226 -11.02 -7.37 3.35
N MET A 227 -10.66 -7.41 2.07
CA MET A 227 -11.27 -8.32 1.09
C MET A 227 -11.01 -9.79 1.43
N HIS A 228 -9.79 -10.12 1.87
CA HIS A 228 -9.46 -11.45 2.39
C HIS A 228 -10.36 -11.84 3.57
N SER A 229 -10.60 -10.93 4.52
CA SER A 229 -11.49 -11.17 5.65
C SER A 229 -12.93 -11.46 5.18
N LYS A 230 -13.45 -10.69 4.21
CA LYS A 230 -14.81 -10.91 3.67
C LYS A 230 -14.94 -12.24 2.93
N LEU A 231 -13.92 -12.63 2.16
CA LEU A 231 -13.90 -13.93 1.50
C LEU A 231 -13.84 -15.08 2.51
N THR A 232 -13.11 -14.91 3.61
CA THR A 232 -13.04 -15.89 4.70
C THR A 232 -14.41 -16.10 5.36
N SER A 233 -15.18 -15.03 5.58
CA SER A 233 -16.58 -15.16 6.04
C SER A 233 -17.44 -15.94 5.06
N LEU A 234 -17.29 -15.70 3.75
CA LEU A 234 -18.04 -16.44 2.73
C LEU A 234 -17.66 -17.94 2.74
N VAL A 235 -16.37 -18.27 2.84
CA VAL A 235 -15.90 -19.67 2.97
C VAL A 235 -16.54 -20.33 4.19
N HIS A 236 -16.57 -19.63 5.32
CA HIS A 236 -17.15 -20.15 6.55
C HIS A 236 -18.66 -20.44 6.39
N ARG A 237 -19.39 -19.61 5.65
CA ARG A 237 -20.81 -19.88 5.33
C ARG A 237 -20.99 -21.22 4.64
N TYR A 238 -20.17 -21.52 3.62
CA TYR A 238 -20.23 -22.82 2.93
C TYR A 238 -19.80 -23.98 3.84
N GLN A 239 -18.89 -23.75 4.78
CA GLN A 239 -18.53 -24.77 5.79
C GLN A 239 -19.69 -25.04 6.76
N LEU A 240 -20.44 -24.01 7.16
CA LEU A 240 -21.67 -24.20 7.95
C LEU A 240 -22.72 -25.00 7.17
N MET A 241 -22.83 -24.77 5.85
CA MET A 241 -23.70 -25.57 4.99
C MET A 241 -23.33 -27.06 4.99
N LEU A 242 -22.03 -27.33 4.98
CA LEU A 242 -21.50 -28.69 4.96
C LEU A 242 -21.74 -29.45 6.27
N ASN A 243 -21.75 -28.74 7.40
CA ASN A 243 -21.86 -29.33 8.75
C ASN A 243 -23.29 -29.37 9.29
N HIS A 244 -24.29 -28.94 8.51
CA HIS A 244 -25.67 -28.88 8.98
C HIS A 244 -26.27 -30.29 9.14
N PRO A 245 -26.84 -30.62 10.32
CA PRO A 245 -27.41 -31.93 10.57
C PRO A 245 -28.67 -32.15 9.73
N VAL A 246 -28.72 -33.29 9.03
CA VAL A 246 -29.84 -33.65 8.15
C VAL A 246 -30.94 -34.33 8.95
N SER A 247 -32.02 -33.61 9.26
CA SER A 247 -33.19 -34.18 9.96
C SER A 247 -34.20 -34.84 9.00
N SER A 248 -34.39 -34.28 7.80
CA SER A 248 -35.23 -34.89 6.76
C SER A 248 -34.80 -34.45 5.35
N PRO A 249 -34.93 -35.30 4.30
CA PRO A 249 -34.49 -34.98 2.95
C PRO A 249 -35.21 -33.78 2.33
N ASN A 250 -36.53 -33.62 2.54
CA ASN A 250 -37.26 -32.48 1.97
C ASN A 250 -36.80 -31.15 2.57
N GLN A 251 -36.73 -31.09 3.91
CA GLN A 251 -36.29 -29.89 4.63
C GLN A 251 -34.85 -29.55 4.27
N TYR A 252 -33.99 -30.57 4.10
CA TYR A 252 -32.61 -30.37 3.66
C TYR A 252 -32.53 -29.66 2.30
N PHE A 253 -33.26 -30.13 1.28
CA PHE A 253 -33.19 -29.52 -0.05
C PHE A 253 -33.80 -28.12 -0.10
N GLU A 254 -34.88 -27.86 0.64
CA GLU A 254 -35.49 -26.52 0.73
C GLU A 254 -34.54 -25.54 1.43
N TRP A 255 -33.97 -25.95 2.57
CA TRP A 255 -33.00 -25.15 3.31
C TRP A 255 -31.73 -24.90 2.50
N MET A 256 -31.14 -25.95 1.92
CA MET A 256 -29.91 -25.83 1.15
C MET A 256 -30.11 -24.97 -0.11
N SER A 257 -31.25 -25.08 -0.78
CA SER A 257 -31.56 -24.20 -1.92
C SER A 257 -31.60 -22.73 -1.50
N CYS A 258 -32.24 -22.44 -0.36
CA CYS A 258 -32.32 -21.09 0.18
C CYS A 258 -30.93 -20.54 0.58
N GLU A 259 -30.13 -21.36 1.26
CA GLU A 259 -28.78 -20.99 1.67
C GLU A 259 -27.82 -20.78 0.49
N VAL A 260 -27.86 -21.67 -0.50
CA VAL A 260 -27.04 -21.54 -1.72
C VAL A 260 -27.42 -20.30 -2.53
N GLU A 261 -28.71 -19.96 -2.60
CA GLU A 261 -29.17 -18.73 -3.23
C GLU A 261 -28.60 -17.49 -2.51
N MET A 262 -28.74 -17.42 -1.18
CA MET A 262 -28.19 -16.33 -0.38
C MET A 262 -26.66 -16.20 -0.52
N ALA A 263 -25.94 -17.31 -0.44
CA ALA A 263 -24.48 -17.32 -0.59
C ALA A 263 -24.04 -16.90 -2.01
N SER A 264 -24.79 -17.31 -3.04
CA SER A 264 -24.51 -16.92 -4.43
C SER A 264 -24.70 -15.41 -4.64
N ILE A 265 -25.72 -14.80 -4.03
CA ILE A 265 -25.93 -13.35 -4.07
C ILE A 265 -24.76 -12.62 -3.41
N GLN A 266 -24.34 -13.06 -2.22
CA GLN A 266 -23.18 -12.49 -1.52
C GLN A 266 -21.89 -12.65 -2.31
N GLN A 267 -21.69 -13.81 -2.94
CA GLN A 267 -20.54 -14.09 -3.78
C GLN A 267 -20.49 -13.21 -5.02
N LEU A 268 -21.63 -12.98 -5.68
CA LEU A 268 -21.73 -12.07 -6.82
C LEU A 268 -21.40 -10.63 -6.41
N GLU A 269 -21.92 -10.18 -5.25
CA GLU A 269 -21.59 -8.85 -4.72
C GLU A 269 -20.08 -8.74 -4.42
N TYR A 270 -19.49 -9.76 -3.80
CA TYR A 270 -18.06 -9.82 -3.55
C TYR A 270 -17.24 -9.76 -4.85
N TRP A 271 -17.64 -10.49 -5.89
CA TRP A 271 -16.95 -10.48 -7.18
C TRP A 271 -16.98 -9.14 -7.89
N ASN A 272 -18.09 -8.41 -7.79
CA ASN A 272 -18.17 -7.06 -8.33
C ASN A 272 -17.13 -6.13 -7.68
N HIS A 273 -16.94 -6.24 -6.36
CA HIS A 273 -15.93 -5.48 -5.63
C HIS A 273 -14.51 -5.99 -5.88
N LEU A 274 -14.33 -7.30 -6.05
CA LEU A 274 -13.05 -7.89 -6.43
C LEU A 274 -12.58 -7.38 -7.80
N ARG A 275 -13.49 -7.21 -8.78
CA ARG A 275 -13.16 -6.65 -10.10
C ARG A 275 -12.61 -5.23 -9.98
N ILE A 276 -13.19 -4.42 -9.09
CA ILE A 276 -12.69 -3.06 -8.78
C ILE A 276 -11.29 -3.15 -8.17
N LEU A 277 -11.09 -4.03 -7.19
CA LEU A 277 -9.80 -4.25 -6.55
C LEU A 277 -8.73 -4.69 -7.56
N LYS A 278 -9.04 -5.63 -8.46
CA LYS A 278 -8.13 -6.10 -9.51
C LYS A 278 -7.65 -4.96 -10.40
N ASN A 279 -8.55 -4.06 -10.81
CA ASN A 279 -8.19 -2.90 -11.63
C ASN A 279 -7.25 -1.95 -10.87
N ILE A 280 -7.49 -1.72 -9.58
CA ILE A 280 -6.64 -0.87 -8.73
C ILE A 280 -5.25 -1.50 -8.56
N ILE A 281 -5.21 -2.79 -8.24
CA ILE A 281 -3.97 -3.54 -8.04
C ILE A 281 -3.17 -3.59 -9.34
N GLY A 282 -3.78 -3.98 -10.46
CA GLY A 282 -3.08 -4.06 -11.74
C GLY A 282 -2.44 -2.73 -12.15
N LYS A 283 -3.15 -1.60 -11.96
CA LYS A 283 -2.62 -0.26 -12.22
C LYS A 283 -1.46 0.11 -11.30
N THR A 284 -1.59 -0.18 -10.02
CA THR A 284 -0.55 0.16 -9.04
C THR A 284 0.68 -0.71 -9.19
N PHE A 285 0.47 -2.01 -9.33
CA PHE A 285 1.51 -3.01 -9.43
C PHE A 285 2.38 -2.79 -10.67
N PHE A 286 1.79 -2.32 -11.78
CA PHE A 286 2.54 -1.87 -12.95
C PHE A 286 3.62 -0.85 -12.57
N PHE A 287 3.26 0.21 -11.86
CA PHE A 287 4.22 1.22 -11.42
C PHE A 287 5.29 0.62 -10.49
N VAL A 288 4.88 -0.18 -9.50
CA VAL A 288 5.81 -0.81 -8.54
C VAL A 288 6.80 -1.73 -9.26
N HIS A 289 6.35 -2.48 -10.26
CA HIS A 289 7.18 -3.41 -11.02
C HIS A 289 8.28 -2.71 -11.82
N TYR A 290 7.92 -1.72 -12.64
CA TYR A 290 8.91 -1.00 -13.44
C TYR A 290 9.90 -0.22 -12.57
N PHE A 291 9.41 0.37 -11.47
CA PHE A 291 10.27 1.08 -10.54
C PHE A 291 11.23 0.13 -9.79
N ALA A 292 10.79 -1.08 -9.44
CA ALA A 292 11.67 -2.10 -8.86
C ALA A 292 12.79 -2.51 -9.84
N ILE A 293 12.47 -2.79 -11.11
CA ILE A 293 13.47 -3.08 -12.15
C ILE A 293 14.49 -1.93 -12.26
N PHE A 294 14.00 -0.70 -12.35
CA PHE A 294 14.84 0.49 -12.42
C PHE A 294 15.77 0.62 -11.19
N SER A 295 15.24 0.41 -9.99
CA SER A 295 16.02 0.50 -8.75
C SER A 295 17.10 -0.59 -8.66
N ILE A 296 16.78 -1.82 -9.05
CA ILE A 296 17.76 -2.92 -9.07
C ILE A 296 18.90 -2.59 -10.03
N GLY A 297 18.59 -2.15 -11.25
CA GLY A 297 19.61 -1.76 -12.23
C GLY A 297 20.50 -0.64 -11.72
N THR A 298 19.90 0.37 -11.09
CA THR A 298 20.63 1.52 -10.53
C THR A 298 21.55 1.10 -9.38
N SER A 299 21.08 0.26 -8.46
CA SER A 299 21.90 -0.26 -7.35
C SER A 299 22.99 -1.22 -7.83
N GLY A 300 22.73 -2.02 -8.87
CA GLY A 300 23.75 -2.86 -9.51
C GLY A 300 24.88 -2.02 -10.11
N TYR A 301 24.53 -0.96 -10.85
CA TYR A 301 25.50 0.00 -11.40
C TYR A 301 26.31 0.70 -10.30
N ALA A 302 25.63 1.15 -9.23
CA ALA A 302 26.25 1.80 -8.08
C ALA A 302 27.34 0.94 -7.43
N ILE A 303 27.02 -0.33 -7.17
CA ILE A 303 27.95 -1.30 -6.55
C ILE A 303 29.12 -1.60 -7.49
N HIS A 304 28.86 -1.72 -8.80
CA HIS A 304 29.89 -2.05 -9.77
C HIS A 304 30.94 -0.95 -9.94
N ASN A 305 30.52 0.31 -10.13
CA ASN A 305 31.44 1.37 -10.53
C ASN A 305 32.22 2.00 -9.38
N VAL A 306 31.65 2.05 -8.17
CA VAL A 306 32.29 2.72 -7.03
C VAL A 306 32.77 1.73 -5.97
N GLY A 307 32.40 0.46 -6.10
CA GLY A 307 32.61 -0.55 -5.08
C GLY A 307 31.67 -0.37 -3.89
N PHE A 308 31.92 -1.11 -2.81
CA PHE A 308 31.08 -1.08 -1.62
C PHE A 308 31.43 0.13 -0.74
N ASN A 309 30.68 1.23 -0.92
CA ASN A 309 30.74 2.42 -0.08
C ASN A 309 29.41 2.67 0.66
N THR A 310 29.36 3.70 1.50
CA THR A 310 28.14 4.08 2.23
C THR A 310 26.98 4.46 1.30
N LEU A 311 27.24 5.10 0.16
CA LEU A 311 26.20 5.49 -0.80
C LEU A 311 25.58 4.28 -1.51
N SER A 312 26.39 3.32 -1.92
CA SER A 312 25.96 2.03 -2.47
C SER A 312 25.19 1.22 -1.44
N ALA A 313 25.55 1.30 -0.15
CA ALA A 313 24.81 0.65 0.92
C ALA A 313 23.42 1.28 1.11
N ILE A 314 23.31 2.62 1.04
CA ILE A 314 22.02 3.34 1.08
C ILE A 314 21.18 3.00 -0.16
N SER A 315 21.77 2.98 -1.35
CA SER A 315 21.10 2.59 -2.60
C SER A 315 20.55 1.16 -2.51
N LEU A 316 21.38 0.21 -2.05
CA LEU A 316 20.99 -1.18 -1.85
C LEU A 316 19.87 -1.31 -0.82
N ALA A 317 19.95 -0.61 0.31
CA ALA A 317 18.90 -0.59 1.32
C ALA A 317 17.58 -0.05 0.74
N SER A 318 17.64 0.99 -0.08
CA SER A 318 16.46 1.55 -0.77
C SER A 318 15.85 0.54 -1.74
N THR A 319 16.67 -0.14 -2.54
CA THR A 319 16.21 -1.22 -3.43
C THR A 319 15.56 -2.36 -2.65
N LEU A 320 16.10 -2.75 -1.50
CA LEU A 320 15.51 -3.78 -0.65
C LEU A 320 14.13 -3.37 -0.12
N ILE A 321 13.93 -2.09 0.23
CA ILE A 321 12.61 -1.57 0.63
C ILE A 321 11.61 -1.69 -0.53
N PHE A 322 12.03 -1.36 -1.76
CA PHE A 322 11.15 -1.45 -2.93
C PHE A 322 10.84 -2.90 -3.32
N LEU A 323 11.81 -3.79 -3.19
CA LEU A 323 11.60 -5.24 -3.37
C LEU A 323 10.69 -5.81 -2.29
N LEU A 324 10.82 -5.35 -1.04
CA LEU A 324 9.93 -5.74 0.04
C LEU A 324 8.49 -5.29 -0.25
N GLU A 325 8.28 -4.06 -0.73
CA GLU A 325 6.97 -3.59 -1.17
C GLU A 325 6.39 -4.50 -2.26
N TYR A 326 7.16 -4.78 -3.31
CA TYR A 326 6.76 -5.68 -4.39
C TYR A 326 6.35 -7.05 -3.85
N TYR A 327 7.20 -7.63 -3.00
CA TYR A 327 6.97 -8.93 -2.38
C TYR A 327 5.69 -8.94 -1.51
N LEU A 328 5.48 -7.92 -0.68
CA LEU A 328 4.30 -7.82 0.19
C LEU A 328 3.00 -7.76 -0.63
N LEU A 329 2.99 -7.03 -1.74
CA LEU A 329 1.84 -6.99 -2.65
C LEU A 329 1.56 -8.38 -3.25
N CYS A 330 2.58 -9.07 -3.75
CA CYS A 330 2.43 -10.46 -4.23
C CYS A 330 1.91 -11.39 -3.13
N LEU A 331 2.49 -11.32 -1.93
CA LEU A 331 2.11 -12.17 -0.79
C LEU A 331 0.65 -11.97 -0.39
N TRP A 332 0.15 -10.73 -0.37
CA TRP A 332 -1.26 -10.48 -0.05
C TRP A 332 -2.21 -10.98 -1.13
N ILE A 333 -1.80 -10.91 -2.39
CA ILE A 333 -2.58 -11.43 -3.52
C ILE A 333 -2.64 -12.97 -3.47
N ASP A 334 -1.50 -13.63 -3.23
CA ASP A 334 -1.43 -15.08 -3.09
C ASP A 334 -2.29 -15.57 -1.92
N LYS A 335 -2.22 -14.90 -0.75
CA LYS A 335 -3.11 -15.22 0.38
C LYS A 335 -4.59 -15.09 0.05
N LEU A 336 -4.96 -14.10 -0.77
CA LEU A 336 -6.35 -13.96 -1.21
C LEU A 336 -6.75 -15.10 -2.15
N GLN A 337 -5.83 -15.53 -3.02
CA GLN A 337 -6.03 -16.66 -3.91
C GLN A 337 -6.17 -17.98 -3.13
N ASP A 338 -5.36 -18.20 -2.09
CA ASP A 338 -5.44 -19.40 -1.24
C ASP A 338 -6.82 -19.55 -0.58
N VAL A 339 -7.40 -18.45 -0.10
CA VAL A 339 -8.76 -18.45 0.48
C VAL A 339 -9.82 -18.72 -0.59
N ALA A 340 -9.62 -18.23 -1.81
CA ALA A 340 -10.51 -18.53 -2.94
C ALA A 340 -10.44 -20.01 -3.36
N ASP A 341 -9.26 -20.60 -3.34
CA ASP A 341 -9.05 -22.03 -3.61
C ASP A 341 -9.71 -22.88 -2.50
N SER A 342 -9.61 -22.45 -1.24
CA SER A 342 -10.35 -23.04 -0.12
C SER A 342 -11.86 -22.95 -0.32
N LEU A 343 -12.40 -21.83 -0.80
CA LEU A 343 -13.82 -21.69 -1.13
C LEU A 343 -14.22 -22.71 -2.19
N GLY A 344 -13.45 -22.82 -3.28
CA GLY A 344 -13.70 -23.78 -4.34
C GLY A 344 -13.69 -25.23 -3.84
N SER A 345 -12.72 -25.59 -2.98
CA SER A 345 -12.65 -26.93 -2.38
C SER A 345 -13.87 -27.24 -1.50
N THR A 346 -14.35 -26.26 -0.72
CA THR A 346 -15.52 -26.41 0.17
C THR A 346 -16.80 -26.61 -0.66
N ILE A 347 -16.97 -25.85 -1.75
CA ILE A 347 -18.11 -26.00 -2.67
C ILE A 347 -18.08 -27.38 -3.35
N SER A 348 -16.89 -27.84 -3.76
CA SER A 348 -16.72 -29.18 -4.34
C SER A 348 -17.09 -30.28 -3.34
N GLU A 349 -16.62 -30.17 -2.10
CA GLU A 349 -16.98 -31.10 -1.03
C GLU A 349 -18.49 -31.11 -0.77
N LEU A 350 -19.13 -29.94 -0.75
CA LEU A 350 -20.58 -29.81 -0.63
C LEU A 350 -21.33 -30.55 -1.74
N CYS A 351 -20.83 -30.50 -2.97
CA CYS A 351 -21.39 -31.25 -4.09
C CYS A 351 -21.26 -32.77 -3.91
N THR A 352 -20.16 -33.24 -3.33
CA THR A 352 -19.91 -34.67 -3.10
C THR A 352 -20.73 -35.25 -1.94
N LYS A 353 -20.96 -34.47 -0.88
CA LYS A 353 -21.68 -34.90 0.32
C LYS A 353 -23.20 -34.79 0.21
N MET A 354 -23.72 -34.16 -0.84
CA MET A 354 -25.14 -33.98 -1.04
C MET A 354 -25.85 -35.35 -1.22
N PRO A 355 -26.86 -35.69 -0.40
CA PRO A 355 -27.54 -36.97 -0.48
C PRO A 355 -28.38 -37.07 -1.76
N TYR A 356 -28.31 -38.22 -2.43
CA TYR A 356 -29.17 -38.50 -3.58
C TYR A 356 -30.45 -39.23 -3.14
N SER A 357 -31.59 -38.76 -3.61
CA SER A 357 -32.87 -39.46 -3.50
C SER A 357 -33.61 -39.39 -4.83
N ARG A 358 -34.25 -40.49 -5.23
CA ARG A 358 -35.02 -40.58 -6.47
C ARG A 358 -36.22 -39.63 -6.49
N GLU A 359 -36.83 -39.39 -5.33
CA GLU A 359 -37.98 -38.49 -5.16
C GLU A 359 -37.60 -37.01 -5.36
N TYR A 360 -36.36 -36.65 -5.00
CA TYR A 360 -35.84 -35.28 -5.11
C TYR A 360 -34.85 -35.11 -6.26
N HIS A 361 -34.89 -35.98 -7.26
CA HIS A 361 -33.94 -36.00 -8.37
C HIS A 361 -33.75 -34.64 -9.05
N SER A 362 -34.87 -33.97 -9.40
CA SER A 362 -34.82 -32.65 -10.04
C SER A 362 -34.17 -31.58 -9.16
N LYS A 363 -34.53 -31.53 -7.87
CA LYS A 363 -33.93 -30.59 -6.88
C LYS A 363 -32.43 -30.86 -6.71
N TYR A 364 -32.04 -32.13 -6.59
CA TYR A 364 -30.64 -32.54 -6.49
C TYR A 364 -29.82 -32.07 -7.70
N PHE A 365 -30.28 -32.34 -8.91
CA PHE A 365 -29.57 -31.96 -10.13
C PHE A 365 -29.47 -30.44 -10.29
N GLY A 366 -30.55 -29.69 -10.02
CA GLY A 366 -30.55 -28.24 -10.10
C GLY A 366 -29.56 -27.60 -9.12
N LEU A 367 -29.57 -28.05 -7.86
CA LEU A 367 -28.68 -27.52 -6.83
C LEU A 367 -27.21 -27.88 -7.11
N ARG A 368 -26.94 -29.14 -7.49
CA ARG A 368 -25.59 -29.59 -7.84
C ARG A 368 -25.05 -28.83 -9.05
N ALA A 369 -25.87 -28.60 -10.07
CA ALA A 369 -25.47 -27.79 -11.23
C ALA A 369 -25.14 -26.36 -10.83
N SER A 370 -25.97 -25.73 -10.00
CA SER A 370 -25.71 -24.37 -9.48
C SER A 370 -24.38 -24.28 -8.73
N LEU A 371 -24.13 -25.20 -7.79
CA LEU A 371 -22.86 -25.25 -7.05
C LEU A 371 -21.66 -25.51 -7.96
N MET A 372 -21.78 -26.39 -8.95
CA MET A 372 -20.71 -26.63 -9.93
C MET A 372 -20.40 -25.38 -10.76
N ILE A 373 -21.43 -24.65 -11.21
CA ILE A 373 -21.24 -23.38 -11.93
C ILE A 373 -20.52 -22.37 -11.03
N THR A 374 -20.95 -22.24 -9.77
CA THR A 374 -20.31 -21.36 -8.79
C THR A 374 -18.86 -21.77 -8.55
N TRP A 375 -18.57 -23.07 -8.43
CA TRP A 375 -17.22 -23.59 -8.27
C TRP A 375 -16.31 -23.25 -9.46
N ILE A 376 -16.74 -23.55 -10.68
CA ILE A 376 -15.98 -23.26 -11.92
C ILE A 376 -15.70 -21.75 -12.01
N ASN A 377 -16.71 -20.91 -11.77
CA ASN A 377 -16.54 -19.47 -11.80
C ASN A 377 -15.58 -18.98 -10.71
N THR A 378 -15.61 -19.59 -9.52
CA THR A 378 -14.68 -19.26 -8.43
C THR A 378 -13.24 -19.54 -8.82
N GLN A 379 -12.94 -20.69 -9.44
CA GLN A 379 -11.56 -21.02 -9.81
C GLN A 379 -10.95 -20.03 -10.81
N HIS A 380 -11.74 -19.52 -11.76
CA HIS A 380 -11.25 -18.57 -12.77
C HIS A 380 -11.30 -17.11 -12.31
N ALA A 381 -12.14 -16.76 -11.33
CA ALA A 381 -12.41 -15.37 -10.97
C ALA A 381 -11.31 -14.69 -10.15
N PHE A 382 -10.28 -15.37 -9.65
CA PHE A 382 -9.31 -14.79 -8.70
C PHE A 382 -7.92 -14.49 -9.25
N SER A 383 -7.59 -14.88 -10.49
CA SER A 383 -6.32 -14.47 -11.08
C SER A 383 -6.22 -12.94 -11.17
N MET A 384 -5.17 -12.37 -10.59
CA MET A 384 -4.88 -10.95 -10.71
C MET A 384 -3.77 -10.78 -11.74
N ASP A 385 -4.04 -9.99 -12.77
CA ASP A 385 -3.09 -9.76 -13.85
C ASP A 385 -2.62 -8.30 -13.84
N CYS A 386 -1.32 -8.10 -14.07
CA CYS A 386 -0.71 -6.78 -14.22
C CYS A 386 -1.02 -6.23 -15.62
N MET A 387 -2.20 -5.65 -15.81
CA MET A 387 -2.67 -5.11 -17.10
C MET A 387 -2.54 -6.09 -18.28
N GLY A 388 -2.65 -7.40 -18.03
CA GLY A 388 -2.49 -8.45 -19.04
C GLY A 388 -1.05 -8.77 -19.43
N LEU A 389 -0.04 -8.17 -18.81
CA LEU A 389 1.37 -8.50 -19.07
C LEU A 389 1.77 -9.84 -18.46
N PHE A 390 1.42 -10.05 -17.19
CA PHE A 390 1.68 -11.29 -16.46
C PHE A 390 0.78 -11.41 -15.24
N LYS A 391 0.62 -12.64 -14.73
CA LYS A 391 -0.10 -12.92 -13.48
C LYS A 391 0.71 -12.45 -12.28
N ILE A 392 0.09 -11.71 -11.37
CA ILE A 392 0.73 -11.22 -10.15
C ILE A 392 0.76 -12.37 -9.13
N SER A 393 1.96 -12.79 -8.75
CA SER A 393 2.19 -13.84 -7.77
C SER A 393 3.61 -13.75 -7.19
N THR A 394 3.87 -14.47 -6.11
CA THR A 394 5.24 -14.64 -5.58
C THR A 394 6.19 -15.28 -6.60
N SER A 395 5.71 -16.12 -7.52
CA SER A 395 6.54 -16.67 -8.60
C SER A 395 7.02 -15.60 -9.59
N SER A 396 6.22 -14.54 -9.83
CA SER A 396 6.66 -13.42 -10.67
C SER A 396 7.73 -12.58 -9.97
N PHE A 397 7.69 -12.48 -8.64
CA PHE A 397 8.75 -11.85 -7.86
C PHE A 397 10.06 -12.65 -7.92
N THR A 398 10.03 -13.98 -7.79
CA THR A 398 11.24 -14.80 -7.91
C THR A 398 11.83 -14.70 -9.31
N SER A 399 10.99 -14.75 -10.35
CA SER A 399 11.43 -14.56 -11.73
C SER A 399 12.10 -13.20 -11.96
N LEU A 400 11.59 -12.13 -11.34
CA LEU A 400 12.21 -10.80 -11.38
C LEU A 400 13.60 -10.82 -10.73
N ILE A 401 13.75 -11.44 -9.56
CA ILE A 401 15.05 -11.56 -8.87
C ILE A 401 16.03 -12.40 -9.68
N ASP A 402 15.60 -13.53 -10.23
CA ASP A 402 16.45 -14.41 -11.04
C ASP A 402 16.94 -13.68 -12.30
N THR A 403 16.06 -12.92 -12.94
CA THR A 403 16.40 -12.09 -14.10
C THR A 403 17.41 -11.00 -13.71
N ALA A 404 17.16 -10.30 -12.61
CA ALA A 404 18.05 -9.28 -12.08
C ALA A 404 19.44 -9.82 -11.75
N TYR A 405 19.49 -10.96 -11.06
CA TYR A 405 20.73 -11.65 -10.72
C TYR A 405 21.49 -12.06 -11.97
N THR A 406 20.80 -12.64 -12.96
CA THR A 406 21.41 -13.06 -14.23
C THR A 406 21.98 -11.86 -14.99
N MET A 407 21.25 -10.74 -15.06
CA MET A 407 21.73 -9.50 -15.67
C MET A 407 22.96 -8.93 -14.94
N LEU A 408 22.94 -8.90 -13.60
CA LEU A 408 24.05 -8.41 -12.80
C LEU A 408 25.30 -9.28 -13.00
N MET A 409 25.14 -10.60 -13.01
CA MET A 409 26.23 -11.55 -13.25
C MET A 409 26.79 -11.42 -14.68
N PHE A 410 25.92 -11.24 -15.68
CA PHE A 410 26.34 -11.00 -17.06
C PHE A 410 27.17 -9.73 -17.18
N LEU A 411 26.70 -8.60 -16.64
CA LEU A 411 27.43 -7.33 -16.64
C LEU A 411 28.79 -7.47 -15.95
N THR A 412 28.83 -8.16 -14.80
CA THR A 412 30.08 -8.40 -14.07
C THR A 412 31.06 -9.25 -14.88
N ASN A 413 30.57 -10.25 -15.62
CA ASN A 413 31.42 -11.12 -16.43
C ASN A 413 31.95 -10.42 -17.68
N VAL A 414 31.11 -9.65 -18.39
CA VAL A 414 31.52 -8.90 -19.59
C VAL A 414 32.58 -7.86 -19.24
N CYS A 415 32.40 -7.12 -18.15
CA CYS A 415 33.38 -6.11 -17.72
C CYS A 415 34.71 -6.73 -17.25
N LYS A 416 34.70 -7.96 -16.69
CA LYS A 416 35.94 -8.68 -16.36
C LYS A 416 36.75 -9.11 -17.58
N THR A 417 36.10 -9.31 -18.72
CA THR A 417 36.80 -9.67 -19.98
C THR A 417 37.44 -8.48 -20.71
N GLU A 418 37.11 -7.24 -20.31
CA GLU A 418 37.71 -6.02 -20.88
C GLU A 418 38.91 -5.48 -20.07
N GLN A 419 39.21 -6.08 -18.90
CA GLN A 419 40.42 -5.84 -18.11
C GLN A 419 41.45 -6.94 -18.33
#